data_AF-A0A519D091-F1
#
_entry.id   AF-A0A519D091-F1
#
_cell.length_a   1.000
_cell.length_b   1.000
_cell.length_c   1.000
_cell.angle_alpha   90.00
_cell.angle_beta   90.00
_cell.angle_gamma   90.00
#
_symmetry.space_group_name_H-M   'P 1'
#
loop_
_entity.id
_entity.type
_entity.pdbx_description
1 polymer ?
#
loop_
_entity_poly.entity_id
_entity_poly.type
_entity_poly.pdbx_seq_one_letter_code
_entity_poly.pdbx_strand_id
1 'polypeptide(L)'
;MSRIIKSLVVPAHPHPYLCPDANQGWANIRAGFDEARRQIEESDADLLIIYSTLWPSIIGHQIISDPNPEWIFVDHDFHDLGSIPYSLNI
;
A
#
# COMPACT_ATOMS: atom_id res chain seq x y z
N MET A 1 -23.16 -11.58 7.61
CA MET A 1 -23.21 -10.26 8.29
C MET A 1 -21.91 -9.56 7.96
N SER A 2 -21.93 -8.42 7.27
CA SER A 2 -20.71 -7.68 6.94
C SER A 2 -20.14 -7.04 8.21
N ARG A 3 -18.85 -7.23 8.48
CA ARG A 3 -18.18 -6.69 9.67
C ARG A 3 -16.73 -6.30 9.34
N ILE A 4 -16.22 -5.30 10.04
CA ILE A 4 -14.78 -4.99 10.05
C ILE A 4 -14.10 -5.95 11.02
N ILE A 5 -13.12 -6.71 10.54
CA ILE A 5 -12.39 -7.71 11.34
C ILE A 5 -10.99 -7.26 11.74
N LYS A 6 -10.44 -6.27 11.03
CA LYS A 6 -9.09 -5.76 11.24
C LYS A 6 -8.96 -4.33 10.72
N SER A 7 -8.10 -3.55 11.36
CA SER A 7 -7.67 -2.24 10.89
C SER A 7 -6.15 -2.12 11.08
N LEU A 8 -5.47 -1.58 10.08
CA LEU A 8 -4.03 -1.34 10.08
C LEU A 8 -3.75 0.08 9.60
N VAL A 9 -2.67 0.69 10.10
CA VAL A 9 -2.16 1.97 9.62
C VAL A 9 -0.72 1.76 9.19
N VAL A 10 -0.40 2.09 7.95
CA VAL A 10 0.92 1.87 7.35
C VAL A 10 1.45 3.16 6.68
N PRO A 11 2.77 3.40 6.67
CA PRO A 11 3.33 4.56 5.99
C PRO A 11 3.27 4.40 4.47
N ALA A 12 3.11 5.49 3.73
CA ALA A 12 2.99 5.45 2.27
C ALA A 12 4.32 5.70 1.51
N HIS A 13 5.40 6.02 2.21
CA HIS A 13 6.69 6.32 1.59
C HIS A 13 7.34 5.07 0.97
N PRO A 14 8.07 5.20 -0.15
CA PRO A 14 8.50 4.05 -0.93
C PRO A 14 9.76 3.34 -0.38
N HIS A 15 10.52 3.99 0.50
CA HIS A 15 11.81 3.48 1.01
C HIS A 15 11.76 2.04 1.55
N PRO A 16 10.77 1.63 2.36
CA PRO A 16 10.69 0.24 2.84
C PRO A 16 10.53 -0.79 1.71
N TYR A 17 10.01 -0.38 0.55
CA TYR A 17 9.84 -1.25 -0.62
C TYR A 17 11.06 -1.19 -1.56
N LEU A 18 11.50 0.02 -1.93
CA LEU A 18 12.54 0.22 -2.95
C LEU A 18 13.98 0.04 -2.43
N CYS A 19 14.25 0.39 -1.17
CA CYS A 19 15.60 0.39 -0.62
C CYS A 19 15.66 0.04 0.87
N PRO A 20 15.04 -1.06 1.32
CA PRO A 20 14.98 -1.40 2.76
C PRO A 20 16.36 -1.52 3.42
N ASP A 21 17.38 -1.98 2.68
CA ASP A 21 18.73 -2.22 3.22
C ASP A 21 19.59 -0.95 3.35
N ALA A 22 19.13 0.18 2.80
CA ALA A 22 19.88 1.44 2.88
C ALA A 22 19.80 2.09 4.27
N ASN A 23 18.84 1.69 5.12
CA ASN A 23 18.72 2.18 6.49
C ASN A 23 18.02 1.15 7.39
N GLN A 24 18.56 0.90 8.59
CA GLN A 24 17.98 -0.05 9.55
C GLN A 24 16.52 0.27 9.91
N GLY A 25 16.16 1.55 10.00
CA GLY A 25 14.77 1.98 10.25
C GLY A 25 13.82 1.59 9.12
N TRP A 26 14.26 1.67 7.86
CA TRP A 26 13.46 1.25 6.70
C TRP A 26 13.31 -0.26 6.65
N ALA A 27 14.37 -1.02 6.95
CA ALA A 27 14.30 -2.47 7.11
C ALA A 27 13.31 -2.88 8.22
N ASN A 28 13.29 -2.17 9.34
CA ASN A 28 12.34 -2.45 10.43
C ASN A 28 10.90 -2.18 10.00
N ILE A 29 10.64 -1.11 9.24
CA ILE A 29 9.30 -0.82 8.69
C ILE A 29 8.90 -1.87 7.65
N ARG A 30 9.84 -2.33 6.80
CA ARG A 30 9.63 -3.41 5.84
C ARG A 30 9.21 -4.71 6.54
N ALA A 31 9.87 -5.07 7.64
CA ALA A 31 9.47 -6.21 8.48
C ALA A 31 8.06 -6.00 9.08
N GLY A 32 7.72 -4.77 9.46
CA GLY A 32 6.35 -4.42 9.88
C GLY A 32 5.30 -4.63 8.77
N PHE A 33 5.65 -4.34 7.51
CA PHE A 33 4.81 -4.66 6.35
C PHE A 33 4.68 -6.17 6.12
N ASP A 34 5.73 -6.97 6.35
CA ASP A 34 5.66 -8.43 6.27
C ASP A 34 4.69 -8.99 7.32
N GLU A 35 4.72 -8.46 8.54
CA GLU A 35 3.78 -8.84 9.60
C GLU A 35 2.35 -8.39 9.28
N ALA A 36 2.16 -7.18 8.74
CA ALA A 36 0.85 -6.71 8.28
C ALA A 36 0.28 -7.62 7.18
N ARG A 37 1.11 -8.05 6.22
CA ARG A 37 0.75 -9.02 5.19
C ARG A 37 0.27 -10.33 5.83
N ARG A 38 1.07 -10.90 6.74
CA ARG A 38 0.72 -12.15 7.44
C ARG A 38 -0.63 -12.04 8.16
N GLN A 39 -0.88 -10.93 8.85
CA GLN A 39 -2.15 -10.69 9.53
C GLN A 39 -3.34 -10.59 8.57
N ILE A 40 -3.16 -10.03 7.38
CA ILE A 40 -4.22 -9.97 6.35
C ILE A 40 -4.50 -11.38 5.83
N GLU A 41 -3.47 -12.11 5.43
CA GLU A 41 -3.57 -13.48 4.90
C GLU A 41 -4.26 -14.45 5.89
N GLU A 42 -4.06 -14.26 7.20
CA GLU A 42 -4.67 -15.08 8.26
C GLU A 42 -6.05 -14.59 8.74
N SER A 43 -6.54 -13.44 8.25
CA SER A 43 -7.75 -12.81 8.83
C SER A 43 -9.09 -13.33 8.32
N ASP A 44 -9.12 -14.14 7.26
CA ASP A 44 -10.34 -14.47 6.50
C ASP A 44 -11.07 -13.22 5.94
N ALA A 45 -10.34 -12.14 5.66
CA ALA A 45 -10.92 -10.94 5.04
C ALA A 45 -11.27 -11.18 3.56
N ASP A 46 -12.53 -10.90 3.18
CA ASP A 46 -12.97 -10.96 1.79
C ASP A 46 -12.60 -9.71 0.97
N LEU A 47 -12.37 -8.57 1.63
CA LEU A 47 -12.17 -7.27 0.99
C LEU A 47 -11.19 -6.40 1.79
N LEU A 48 -10.28 -5.73 1.09
CA LEU A 48 -9.45 -4.65 1.64
C LEU A 48 -10.02 -3.29 1.24
N ILE A 49 -10.24 -2.42 2.23
CA ILE A 49 -10.59 -1.02 2.00
C ILE A 49 -9.35 -0.17 2.30
N ILE A 50 -8.83 0.49 1.26
CA ILE A 50 -7.61 1.30 1.34
C ILE A 50 -7.98 2.78 1.22
N TYR A 51 -7.56 3.58 2.21
CA TYR A 51 -7.65 5.04 2.17
C TYR A 51 -6.24 5.61 2.25
N SER A 52 -5.84 6.37 1.23
CA SER A 52 -4.49 6.92 1.12
C SER A 52 -4.51 8.43 1.24
N THR A 53 -3.62 8.98 2.08
CA THR A 53 -3.36 10.42 2.13
C THR A 53 -2.66 10.94 0.88
N LEU A 54 -2.08 10.06 0.06
CA LEU A 54 -1.41 10.39 -1.20
C LEU A 54 -2.35 10.33 -2.41
N TRP A 55 -3.65 10.11 -2.21
CA TRP A 55 -4.65 10.17 -3.27
C TRP A 55 -5.61 11.35 -3.05
N PRO A 56 -5.16 12.57 -3.37
CA PRO A 56 -5.96 13.76 -3.14
C PRO A 56 -7.16 13.83 -4.09
N SER A 57 -8.33 14.20 -3.55
CA SER A 57 -9.50 14.56 -4.33
C SER A 57 -10.00 15.94 -3.91
N ILE A 58 -10.27 16.81 -4.88
CA ILE A 58 -10.76 18.17 -4.64
C ILE A 58 -12.30 18.22 -4.65
N ILE A 59 -12.95 17.36 -5.43
CA ILE A 59 -14.41 17.31 -5.58
C ILE A 59 -14.89 15.90 -5.28
N GLY A 60 -15.54 15.73 -4.12
CA GLY A 60 -16.10 14.45 -3.69
C GLY A 60 -15.04 13.39 -3.40
N HIS A 61 -15.49 12.15 -3.20
CA HIS A 61 -14.62 10.99 -3.04
C HIS A 61 -14.50 10.24 -4.36
N GLN A 62 -13.27 9.88 -4.71
CA GLN A 62 -12.99 9.04 -5.86
C GLN A 62 -12.86 7.58 -5.41
N ILE A 63 -13.16 6.65 -6.31
CA ILE A 63 -13.00 5.21 -6.10
C ILE A 63 -12.40 4.62 -7.40
N ILE A 64 -11.42 3.73 -7.29
CA ILE A 64 -10.89 2.99 -8.44
C ILE A 64 -11.96 2.00 -8.91
N SER A 65 -12.29 1.99 -10.20
CA SER A 65 -13.33 1.14 -10.77
C SER A 65 -12.88 0.28 -11.95
N ASP A 66 -11.64 0.42 -12.39
CA ASP A 66 -11.01 -0.56 -13.28
C ASP A 66 -10.82 -1.87 -12.49
N PRO A 67 -11.35 -3.02 -12.97
CA PRO A 67 -11.25 -4.28 -12.23
C PRO A 67 -9.83 -4.84 -12.13
N ASN A 68 -8.94 -4.52 -13.08
CA ASN A 68 -7.55 -5.04 -13.08
C ASN A 68 -6.55 -3.96 -13.53
N PRO A 69 -6.40 -2.87 -12.78
CA PRO A 69 -5.52 -1.79 -13.18
C PRO A 69 -4.06 -2.21 -12.99
N GLU A 70 -3.28 -1.96 -14.03
CA GLU A 70 -1.84 -2.21 -14.07
C GLU A 70 -1.10 -0.94 -14.47
N TRP A 71 -0.06 -0.57 -13.72
CA TRP A 71 0.79 0.55 -14.06
C TRP A 71 2.15 0.44 -13.40
N ILE A 72 3.11 1.23 -13.88
CA ILE A 72 4.41 1.43 -13.23
C ILE A 72 4.39 2.83 -12.64
N PHE A 73 4.50 2.92 -11.31
CA PHE A 73 4.58 4.18 -10.59
C PHE A 73 6.04 4.56 -10.35
N VAL A 74 6.36 5.83 -10.52
CA VAL A 74 7.62 6.43 -10.09
C VAL A 74 7.26 7.58 -9.17
N ASP A 75 7.77 7.54 -7.94
CA ASP A 75 7.48 8.56 -6.94
C ASP A 75 8.05 9.92 -7.38
N HIS A 76 7.29 11.01 -7.22
CA HIS A 76 7.71 12.33 -7.67
C HIS A 76 8.89 12.88 -6.86
N ASP A 77 8.90 12.66 -5.55
CA ASP A 77 9.94 13.15 -4.64
C ASP A 77 11.13 12.18 -4.58
N PHE A 78 10.88 10.89 -4.80
CA PHE A 78 11.87 9.81 -4.64
C PHE A 78 12.11 9.01 -5.93
N HIS A 79 12.02 9.64 -7.10
CA HIS A 79 12.16 8.98 -8.41
C HIS A 79 13.49 8.25 -8.60
N ASP A 80 14.57 8.75 -8.00
CA ASP A 80 15.90 8.14 -8.05
C ASP A 80 15.98 6.76 -7.38
N LEU A 81 15.01 6.40 -6.52
CA LEU A 81 14.97 5.11 -5.84
C LEU A 81 14.46 3.97 -6.73
N GLY A 82 13.82 4.29 -7.85
CA GLY A 82 13.32 3.30 -8.82
C GLY A 82 11.81 3.38 -9.06
N SER A 83 11.25 2.27 -9.51
CA SER A 83 9.86 2.17 -9.95
C SER A 83 9.09 1.07 -9.21
N ILE A 84 7.80 1.27 -9.00
CA ILE A 84 6.90 0.36 -8.30
C ILE A 84 5.88 -0.19 -9.30
N PRO A 85 5.96 -1.47 -9.69
CA PRO A 85 4.94 -2.09 -10.52
C PRO A 85 3.71 -2.40 -9.68
N TYR A 86 2.54 -1.97 -10.15
CA TYR A 86 1.23 -2.26 -9.57
C TYR A 86 0.43 -3.19 -10.49
N SER A 87 -0.24 -4.15 -9.87
CA SER A 87 -1.22 -5.04 -10.46
C SER A 87 -2.25 -5.34 -9.38
N LEU A 88 -3.44 -4.74 -9.48
CA LEU A 88 -4.47 -4.86 -8.46
C LEU A 88 -5.67 -5.67 -8.96
N ASN A 89 -6.44 -6.21 -8.02
CA ASN A 89 -7.77 -6.77 -8.25
C ASN A 89 -8.77 -5.93 -7.47
N ILE A 90 -9.74 -5.33 -8.17
CA ILE A 90 -10.71 -4.36 -7.63
C ILE A 90 -12.13 -4.94 -7.67
#